data_AF-A0A3A0ALN0-F1
#
_entry.id   AF-A0A3A0ALN0-F1
#
_cell.length_a   1.000
_cell.length_b   1.000
_cell.length_c   1.000
_cell.angle_alpha   90.00
_cell.angle_beta   90.00
_cell.angle_gamma   90.00
#
_symmetry.space_group_name_H-M   'P 1'
#
loop_
_entity.id
_entity.type
_entity.pdbx_description
1 polymer ?
#
loop_
_entity_poly.entity_id
_entity_poly.type
_entity_poly.pdbx_seq_one_letter_code
_entity_poly.pdbx_strand_id
1 'polypeptide(L)' 'QARAIGVDYLGVCCGAGPHHIRAMAEALGRTPPASRYSADMSKHAFLGSDPTLVTENLEYAKEL' A
#
# COMPACT_ATOMS: atom_id res chain seq x y z
N GLN A 1 -2.12 11.38 -5.84
CA GLN A 1 -1.29 12.49 -6.35
C GLN A 1 -1.14 12.44 -7.88
N ALA A 2 -0.57 11.40 -8.50
CA ALA A 2 -0.44 11.31 -9.98
C ALA A 2 -1.79 11.32 -10.76
N ARG A 3 -2.80 10.57 -10.29
CA ARG A 3 -4.14 10.58 -10.91
C ARG A 3 -4.83 11.96 -10.83
N ALA A 4 -4.58 12.72 -9.75
CA ALA A 4 -5.22 14.01 -9.53
C ALA A 4 -4.72 15.09 -10.51
N ILE A 5 -3.51 14.93 -11.07
CA ILE A 5 -2.93 15.80 -12.09
C ILE A 5 -3.21 15.31 -13.53
N GLY A 6 -4.12 14.35 -13.70
CA GLY A 6 -4.56 13.87 -15.02
C GLY A 6 -3.72 12.76 -15.66
N VAL A 7 -2.86 12.06 -14.90
CA VAL A 7 -2.14 10.90 -15.44
C VAL A 7 -3.05 9.67 -15.47
N ASP A 8 -3.26 9.12 -16.66
CA ASP A 8 -4.10 7.92 -16.88
C ASP A 8 -3.29 6.64 -17.17
N TYR A 9 -1.99 6.76 -17.45
CA TYR A 9 -1.08 5.62 -17.64
C TYR A 9 -0.06 5.56 -16.49
N LEU A 10 -0.31 4.69 -15.53
CA LEU A 10 0.48 4.56 -14.32
C LEU A 10 1.23 3.23 -14.32
N GLY A 11 2.54 3.29 -14.09
CA GLY A 11 3.42 2.14 -14.03
C GLY A 11 4.57 2.38 -13.05
N VAL A 12 5.32 1.33 -12.78
CA VAL A 12 6.51 1.37 -11.93
C VAL A 12 7.68 0.87 -12.75
N CYS A 13 8.84 1.51 -12.62
CA CYS A 13 10.04 1.16 -13.35
C CYS A 13 10.85 0.09 -12.57
N CYS A 14 12.12 0.36 -12.29
CA CYS A 14 12.98 -0.56 -11.54
C CYS A 14 12.42 -0.86 -10.14
N GLY A 15 12.48 -2.12 -9.73
CA GLY A 15 11.93 -2.57 -8.44
C GLY A 15 10.42 -2.81 -8.44
N ALA A 16 9.75 -2.80 -9.60
CA ALA A 16 8.34 -3.15 -9.71
C ALA A 16 8.08 -4.60 -9.28
N GLY A 17 7.55 -4.77 -8.07
CA GLY A 17 6.99 -6.04 -7.60
C GLY A 17 5.50 -6.16 -7.95
N PRO A 18 4.94 -7.39 -8.04
CA PRO A 18 3.51 -7.60 -8.29
C PRO A 18 2.60 -6.89 -7.28
N HIS A 19 3.05 -6.78 -6.03
CA HIS A 19 2.32 -6.09 -4.97
C HIS A 19 2.26 -4.57 -5.18
N HIS A 20 3.25 -3.95 -5.82
CA HIS A 20 3.21 -2.52 -6.18
C HIS A 20 2.12 -2.24 -7.20
N ILE A 21 2.06 -3.04 -8.27
CA ILE A 21 1.04 -2.88 -9.33
C ILE A 21 -0.36 -3.15 -8.80
N ARG A 22 -0.52 -4.16 -7.95
CA ARG A 22 -1.78 -4.46 -7.27
C ARG A 22 -2.23 -3.29 -6.39
N ALA A 23 -1.38 -2.84 -5.47
CA ALA A 23 -1.70 -1.73 -4.55
C ALA A 23 -2.03 -0.45 -5.31
N MET A 24 -1.28 -0.14 -6.38
CA MET A 24 -1.58 0.98 -7.27
C MET A 24 -2.96 0.85 -7.92
N ALA A 25 -3.32 -0.32 -8.45
CA ALA A 25 -4.62 -0.56 -9.06
C ALA A 25 -5.77 -0.39 -8.04
N GLU A 26 -5.59 -0.93 -6.83
CA GLU A 26 -6.56 -0.83 -5.74
C GLU A 26 -6.75 0.61 -5.26
N ALA A 27 -5.65 1.37 -5.12
CA ALA A 27 -5.70 2.79 -4.79
C ALA A 27 -6.43 3.64 -5.86
N LEU A 28 -6.50 3.15 -7.10
CA LEU A 28 -7.27 3.75 -8.19
C LEU A 28 -8.73 3.25 -8.26
N GLY A 29 -9.18 2.46 -7.28
CA GLY A 29 -10.54 1.92 -7.20
C GLY A 29 -10.81 0.68 -8.04
N ARG A 30 -9.76 -0.03 -8.49
CA ARG A 30 -9.89 -1.28 -9.26
C ARG A 30 -9.76 -2.50 -8.36
N THR A 31 -10.38 -3.61 -8.75
CA THR A 31 -10.26 -4.90 -8.05
C THR A 31 -9.72 -5.97 -9.00
N PRO A 32 -8.40 -5.99 -9.30
CA PRO A 32 -7.80 -7.02 -10.15
C PRO A 32 -7.88 -8.43 -9.50
N PRO A 33 -7.76 -9.52 -10.29
CA PRO A 33 -7.73 -10.88 -9.73
C PRO A 33 -6.64 -11.12 -8.68
N ALA A 34 -5.57 -10.33 -8.70
CA ALA A 34 -4.48 -10.37 -7.73
C ALA A 34 -4.86 -9.77 -6.36
N SER A 35 -5.98 -9.03 -6.24
CA SER A 35 -6.49 -8.49 -4.98
C SER A 35 -6.81 -9.56 -3.93
N ARG A 36 -6.95 -10.83 -4.36
CA ARG A 36 -7.02 -11.98 -3.44
C ARG A 36 -5.77 -12.14 -2.55
N TYR A 37 -4.66 -11.50 -2.92
CA TYR A 37 -3.40 -11.50 -2.16
C TYR A 37 -3.11 -10.15 -1.50
N SER A 38 -4.12 -9.30 -1.34
CA SER A 38 -3.94 -8.01 -0.69
C SER A 38 -3.64 -8.19 0.78
N ALA A 39 -2.70 -7.40 1.26
CA ALA A 39 -2.26 -7.48 2.65
C ALA A 39 -3.36 -6.96 3.56
N ASP A 40 -3.49 -7.59 4.72
CA ASP A 40 -4.29 -7.06 5.81
C ASP A 40 -3.54 -5.87 6.44
N MET A 41 -3.96 -4.66 6.08
CA MET A 41 -3.30 -3.45 6.55
C MET A 41 -3.44 -3.23 8.06
N SER A 42 -4.40 -3.88 8.73
CA SER A 42 -4.48 -3.81 10.20
C SER A 42 -3.22 -4.39 10.86
N LYS A 43 -2.50 -5.29 10.16
CA LYS A 43 -1.26 -5.93 10.65
C LYS A 43 0.01 -5.28 10.10
N HIS A 44 -0.11 -4.14 9.43
CA HIS A 44 1.06 -3.45 8.90
C HIS A 44 1.97 -2.99 10.05
N ALA A 45 3.26 -3.36 10.01
CA ALA A 45 4.18 -3.17 11.14
C ALA A 45 4.29 -1.73 11.66
N PHE A 46 4.07 -0.74 10.79
CA PHE A 46 4.21 0.68 11.12
C PHE A 46 2.90 1.47 11.04
N LEU A 47 1.91 0.96 10.31
CA LEU A 47 0.68 1.71 9.95
C LEU A 47 -0.59 0.94 10.29
N GLY A 48 -0.44 -0.22 10.93
CA GLY A 48 -1.54 -1.08 11.32
C GLY A 48 -2.19 -0.63 12.62
N SER A 49 -3.22 -1.37 13.00
CA SER A 49 -4.05 -1.14 14.19
C SER A 49 -4.24 -2.40 15.03
N ASP A 50 -3.60 -3.52 14.66
CA ASP A 50 -3.68 -4.78 15.39
C ASP A 50 -3.04 -4.62 16.79
N PRO A 51 -3.71 -5.08 17.88
CA PRO A 51 -3.20 -4.95 19.24
C PRO A 51 -1.86 -5.65 19.50
N THR A 52 -1.46 -6.58 18.63
CA THR A 52 -0.20 -7.34 18.76
C THR A 52 1.02 -6.61 18.18
N LEU A 53 0.83 -5.43 17.59
CA LEU A 53 1.92 -4.66 16.98
C LEU A 53 2.87 -4.09 18.05
N VAL A 54 4.16 -4.09 17.69
CA VAL A 54 5.25 -3.56 18.52
C VAL A 54 5.11 -2.04 18.61
N THR A 55 4.98 -1.51 19.83
CA THR A 55 4.71 -0.08 20.08
C THR A 55 5.82 0.81 19.53
N GLU A 56 7.07 0.38 19.62
CA GLU A 56 8.24 1.12 19.13
C GLU A 56 8.14 1.41 17.62
N ASN A 57 7.63 0.46 16.83
CA ASN A 57 7.43 0.68 15.39
C ASN A 57 6.35 1.74 15.12
N LEU A 58 5.28 1.72 15.92
CA LEU A 58 4.16 2.67 15.78
C LEU A 58 4.58 4.08 16.19
N GLU A 59 5.36 4.22 17.27
CA GLU A 59 5.89 5.52 17.68
C GLU A 59 6.89 6.07 16.67
N TYR A 60 7.82 5.24 16.17
CA TYR A 60 8.76 5.64 15.13
C TYR A 60 8.05 6.14 13.86
N ALA A 61 6.95 5.49 13.47
CA ALA A 61 6.19 5.90 12.30
C ALA A 61 5.57 7.31 12.40
N LYS A 62 5.37 7.84 13.62
CA LYS A 62 4.84 9.20 13.83
C LYS A 62 5.90 10.29 13.63
N GLU A 63 7.18 9.91 13.66
CA GLU A 63 8.31 10.82 13.47
C GLU A 63 8.71 10.98 11.99
N LEU A 64 8.14 10.17 11.10
CA LEU A 64 8.33 10.21 9.63
C LEU A 64 7.42 11.24 8.95
#